data_AF-A0A0B2PPP2-F1
#
_entry.id   AF-A0A0B2PPP2-F1
#
_cell.length_a   1.000
_cell.length_b   1.000
_cell.length_c   1.000
_cell.angle_alpha   90.00
_cell.angle_beta   90.00
_cell.angle_gamma   90.00
#
_symmetry.space_group_name_H-M   'P 1'
#
loop_
_entity.id
_entity.type
_entity.pdbx_description
1 polymer ?
#
loop_
_entity_poly.entity_id
_entity_poly.type
_entity_poly.pdbx_seq_one_letter_code
_entity_poly.pdbx_strand_id
1 'polypeptide(L)'
;MDIAFHQDQTGKFNERLANDIQGMLSLYEAAQLRFHGEEILEEVHDFTLTQLTKSPTTQLSHFLAAQVKHSLGQSLRKGMPRLETRYYMSFYQEDPLT
;
A
#
# COMPACT_ATOMS: atom_id res chain seq x y z
N MET A 1 -16.24 -0.45 -1.00
CA MET A 1 -15.45 -0.94 0.15
C MET A 1 -15.56 0.14 1.19
N ASP A 2 -16.26 -0.11 2.29
CA ASP A 2 -16.49 0.89 3.34
C ASP A 2 -15.24 0.97 4.23
N ILE A 3 -14.52 2.09 4.15
CA ILE A 3 -13.27 2.33 4.90
C ILE A 3 -13.53 2.33 6.42
N ALA A 4 -14.77 2.65 6.83
CA ALA A 4 -15.24 2.59 8.21
C ALA A 4 -15.16 1.17 8.83
N PHE A 5 -15.19 0.09 8.05
CA PHE A 5 -15.03 -1.28 8.60
C PHE A 5 -13.64 -1.55 9.20
N HIS A 6 -12.64 -0.74 8.85
CA HIS A 6 -11.27 -0.92 9.31
C HIS A 6 -10.92 -0.06 10.54
N GLN A 7 -11.85 0.79 10.97
CA GLN A 7 -11.73 1.57 12.20
C GLN A 7 -12.31 0.78 13.38
N ASP A 8 -11.65 0.89 14.54
CA ASP A 8 -12.18 0.40 15.80
C ASP A 8 -13.30 1.32 16.34
N GLN A 9 -13.84 0.99 17.50
CA GLN A 9 -14.90 1.79 18.14
C GLN A 9 -14.47 3.23 18.50
N THR A 10 -13.16 3.52 18.46
CA THR A 10 -12.58 4.85 18.71
C THR A 10 -12.32 5.62 17.42
N GLY A 11 -12.64 5.04 16.25
CA GLY A 11 -12.40 5.63 14.94
C GLY A 11 -10.97 5.42 14.43
N LYS A 12 -10.14 4.63 15.11
CA LYS A 12 -8.74 4.42 14.71
C LYS A 12 -8.57 3.16 13.88
N PHE A 13 -7.69 3.21 12.88
CA PHE A 13 -7.36 2.02 12.09
C PHE A 13 -6.79 0.89 12.95
N ASN A 14 -7.38 -0.29 12.82
CA ASN A 14 -7.09 -1.44 13.66
C ASN A 14 -5.66 -1.98 13.46
N GLU A 15 -4.91 -2.19 14.54
CA GLU A 15 -3.56 -2.78 14.50
C GLU A 15 -3.51 -4.17 13.86
N ARG A 16 -4.61 -4.93 13.86
CA ARG A 16 -4.68 -6.22 13.14
C ARG A 16 -4.47 -6.05 11.64
N LEU A 17 -4.84 -4.90 11.07
CA LEU A 17 -4.57 -4.57 9.67
C LEU A 17 -3.07 -4.42 9.41
N ALA A 18 -2.28 -4.02 10.42
CA ALA A 18 -0.82 -3.89 10.30
C ALA A 18 -0.11 -5.22 10.04
N ASN A 19 -0.75 -6.35 10.34
CA ASN A 19 -0.20 -7.67 10.05
C ASN A 19 -0.48 -8.15 8.61
N ASP A 20 -1.45 -7.55 7.91
CA ASP A 20 -1.76 -7.83 6.51
C ASP A 20 -1.06 -6.80 5.60
N ILE A 21 0.19 -7.06 5.27
CA ILE A 21 1.00 -6.16 4.44
C ILE A 21 0.43 -5.99 3.03
N GLN A 22 -0.20 -7.03 2.46
CA GLN A 22 -0.82 -6.96 1.14
C GLN A 22 -2.05 -6.04 1.17
N GLY A 23 -2.90 -6.21 2.19
CA GLY A 23 -4.04 -5.33 2.44
C GLY A 23 -3.61 -3.88 2.68
N MET A 24 -2.54 -3.68 3.47
CA MET A 24 -1.99 -2.36 3.75
C MET A 24 -1.47 -1.66 2.48
N LEU A 25 -0.76 -2.39 1.62
CA LEU A 25 -0.26 -1.88 0.36
C LEU A 25 -1.39 -1.47 -0.59
N SER A 26 -2.42 -2.30 -0.67
CA SER A 26 -3.61 -2.02 -1.49
C SER A 26 -4.32 -0.73 -1.01
N LEU A 27 -4.44 -0.57 0.30
CA LEU A 27 -5.07 0.60 0.90
C LEU A 27 -4.20 1.87 0.75
N TYR A 28 -2.88 1.75 0.90
CA TYR A 28 -1.93 2.82 0.62
C TYR A 28 -2.09 3.35 -0.80
N GLU A 29 -2.08 2.47 -1.82
CA GLU A 29 -2.23 2.87 -3.22
C GLU A 29 -3.60 3.47 -3.53
N ALA A 30 -4.67 3.00 -2.88
CA ALA A 30 -5.99 3.61 -3.01
C ALA A 30 -6.00 5.05 -2.45
N ALA A 31 -5.37 5.27 -1.29
CA ALA A 31 -5.28 6.58 -0.65
C ALA A 31 -4.35 7.58 -1.37
N GLN A 32 -3.67 7.17 -2.44
CA GLN A 32 -2.90 8.07 -3.31
C GLN A 32 -3.79 8.89 -4.25
N LEU A 33 -5.05 8.50 -4.41
CA LEU A 33 -6.08 9.24 -5.16
C LEU A 33 -6.83 10.29 -4.32
N ARG A 34 -6.44 10.46 -3.06
CA ARG A 34 -7.09 11.40 -2.14
C ARG A 34 -7.01 12.85 -2.62
N PHE A 35 -8.02 13.63 -2.28
CA PHE A 35 -8.07 15.09 -2.42
C PHE A 35 -7.97 15.78 -1.05
N HIS A 36 -7.59 17.05 -1.07
CA HIS A 36 -7.56 17.87 0.15
C HIS A 36 -8.96 17.97 0.77
N GLY A 37 -9.04 17.74 2.08
CA GLY A 37 -10.30 17.74 2.83
C GLY A 37 -10.99 16.38 2.93
N GLU A 38 -10.43 15.34 2.32
CA GLU A 38 -10.84 13.96 2.57
C GLU A 38 -10.10 13.40 3.79
N GLU A 39 -10.46 13.90 4.99
CA GLU A 39 -9.76 13.61 6.26
C GLU A 39 -9.52 12.11 6.48
N ILE A 40 -10.52 11.27 6.17
CA ILE A 40 -10.40 9.82 6.30
C ILE A 40 -9.31 9.27 5.37
N LEU A 41 -9.24 9.72 4.12
CA LEU A 41 -8.24 9.22 3.16
C LEU A 41 -6.84 9.80 3.44
N GLU A 42 -6.76 10.99 4.01
CA GLU A 42 -5.52 11.56 4.55
C GLU A 42 -5.01 10.72 5.73
N GLU A 43 -5.87 10.37 6.69
CA GLU A 43 -5.53 9.49 7.82
C GLU A 43 -5.12 8.09 7.35
N VAL A 44 -5.86 7.49 6.40
CA VAL A 44 -5.52 6.20 5.80
C VAL A 44 -4.13 6.23 5.19
N HIS A 45 -3.82 7.28 4.42
CA HIS A 45 -2.52 7.41 3.79
C HIS A 45 -1.40 7.44 4.84
N ASP A 46 -1.55 8.25 5.88
CA ASP A 46 -0.49 8.42 6.88
C ASP A 46 -0.32 7.18 7.75
N PHE A 47 -1.42 6.51 8.10
CA PHE A 47 -1.40 5.22 8.79
C PHE A 47 -0.68 4.16 7.96
N THR A 48 -1.12 3.94 6.72
CA THR A 48 -0.57 2.89 5.84
C THR A 48 0.90 3.15 5.52
N LEU A 49 1.29 4.41 5.24
CA LEU A 49 2.68 4.83 5.04
C LEU A 49 3.56 4.49 6.25
N THR A 50 3.08 4.81 7.45
CA THR A 50 3.80 4.55 8.70
C THR A 50 4.00 3.05 8.93
N GLN A 51 2.96 2.24 8.73
CA GLN A 51 3.03 0.79 8.93
C GLN A 51 3.93 0.11 7.89
N LEU A 52 3.79 0.46 6.60
CA LEU A 52 4.62 -0.10 5.54
C LEU A 52 6.10 0.25 5.72
N THR A 53 6.42 1.47 6.15
CA THR A 53 7.81 1.90 6.42
C THR A 53 8.43 1.14 7.61
N LYS A 54 7.62 0.77 8.61
CA LYS A 54 8.06 0.00 9.78
C LYS A 54 8.07 -1.51 9.54
N SER A 55 7.42 -1.99 8.48
CA SER A 55 7.27 -3.42 8.22
C SER A 55 8.64 -4.08 7.96
N PRO A 56 8.93 -5.24 8.59
CA PRO A 56 10.20 -5.94 8.39
C PRO A 56 10.20 -6.62 7.01
N THR A 57 10.72 -5.92 6.00
CA THR A 57 10.78 -6.43 4.61
C THR A 57 11.57 -7.74 4.47
N THR A 58 12.45 -8.07 5.41
CA THR A 58 13.21 -9.33 5.46
C THR A 58 12.36 -10.56 5.76
N GLN A 59 11.14 -10.38 6.31
CA GLN A 59 10.20 -11.47 6.61
C GLN A 59 9.17 -11.68 5.49
N LEU A 60 9.16 -10.81 4.48
CA LEU A 60 8.25 -10.89 3.34
C LEU A 60 8.85 -11.74 2.23
N SER A 61 8.00 -12.23 1.32
CA SER A 61 8.51 -12.79 0.06
C SER A 61 9.28 -11.69 -0.71
N HIS A 62 10.27 -12.10 -1.50
CA HIS A 62 11.03 -11.16 -2.35
C HIS A 62 10.11 -10.27 -3.18
N PHE A 63 9.06 -10.88 -3.75
CA PHE A 63 8.04 -10.22 -4.55
C PHE A 63 7.30 -9.13 -3.77
N LEU A 64 6.75 -9.46 -2.59
CA LEU A 64 6.01 -8.50 -1.77
C LEU A 64 6.92 -7.39 -1.24
N ALA A 65 8.15 -7.72 -0.83
CA ALA A 65 9.13 -6.72 -0.39
C ALA A 65 9.46 -5.71 -1.49
N ALA A 66 9.65 -6.19 -2.73
CA ALA A 66 9.91 -5.34 -3.88
C ALA A 66 8.71 -4.45 -4.23
N GLN A 67 7.48 -4.98 -4.15
CA GLN A 67 6.24 -4.20 -4.32
C GLN A 67 6.10 -3.07 -3.29
N VAL A 68 6.34 -3.37 -2.00
CA VAL A 68 6.31 -2.37 -0.92
C VAL A 68 7.36 -1.29 -1.18
N LYS A 69 8.60 -1.68 -1.50
CA LYS A 69 9.68 -0.74 -1.80
C LYS A 69 9.36 0.16 -2.98
N HIS A 70 8.81 -0.40 -4.07
CA HIS A 70 8.43 0.36 -5.25
C HIS A 70 7.33 1.37 -4.92
N SER A 71 6.24 0.92 -4.31
CA SER A 71 5.09 1.78 -3.99
C SER A 71 5.46 2.93 -3.05
N LEU A 72 6.33 2.70 -2.06
CA LEU A 72 6.82 3.74 -1.15
C LEU A 72 7.74 4.76 -1.85
N GLY A 73 8.49 4.33 -2.86
CA GLY A 73 9.34 5.24 -3.67
C GLY A 73 8.54 6.00 -4.73
N GLN A 74 7.60 5.32 -5.37
CA GLN A 74 6.75 5.81 -6.42
C GLN A 74 5.41 5.06 -6.37
N SER A 75 4.36 5.73 -5.89
CA SER A 75 3.01 5.15 -5.97
C SER A 75 2.63 4.95 -7.43
N LEU A 76 1.99 3.80 -7.71
CA LEU A 76 1.42 3.46 -9.01
C LEU A 76 0.50 4.56 -9.54
N ARG A 77 -0.30 5.17 -8.65
CA ARG A 77 -1.28 6.20 -9.02
C ARG A 77 -0.66 7.56 -9.33
N LYS A 78 0.57 7.81 -8.88
CA LYS A 78 1.31 9.06 -9.13
C LYS A 78 2.45 8.90 -10.13
N GLY A 79 2.74 7.66 -10.54
CA GLY A 79 3.79 7.32 -11.51
C GLY A 79 3.39 7.59 -12.95
N MET A 80 4.38 7.72 -13.84
CA MET A 80 4.12 7.82 -15.28
C MET A 80 3.62 6.45 -15.78
N PRO A 81 2.42 6.34 -16.40
CA PRO A 81 1.86 5.04 -16.77
C PRO A 81 2.80 4.17 -17.62
N ARG A 82 3.57 4.78 -18.51
CA ARG A 82 4.56 4.08 -19.34
C ARG A 82 5.72 3.50 -18.54
N LEU A 83 6.21 4.20 -17.52
CA LEU A 83 7.28 3.72 -16.64
C LEU A 83 6.76 2.62 -15.72
N GLU A 84 5.59 2.82 -15.12
CA GLU A 84 4.93 1.81 -14.28
C GLU A 84 4.66 0.53 -15.06
N THR A 85 4.14 0.62 -16.29
CA THR A 85 3.90 -0.54 -17.16
C THR A 85 5.19 -1.33 -17.38
N ARG A 86 6.31 -0.65 -17.68
CA ARG A 86 7.60 -1.31 -17.90
C ARG A 86 8.10 -2.00 -16.63
N TYR A 87 7.96 -1.36 -15.48
CA TYR A 87 8.31 -1.95 -14.19
C TYR A 87 7.49 -3.21 -13.93
N TYR A 88 6.15 -3.11 -14.03
CA TYR A 88 5.26 -4.22 -13.72
C TYR A 88 5.39 -5.39 -14.71
N MET A 89 5.68 -5.14 -15.99
CA MET A 89 5.95 -6.22 -16.95
C MET A 89 7.15 -7.08 -16.52
N SER A 90 8.28 -6.44 -16.18
CA SER A 90 9.46 -7.16 -15.70
C SER A 90 9.20 -7.82 -14.35
N PHE A 91 8.51 -7.12 -13.46
CA PHE A 91 8.23 -7.58 -12.11
C PHE A 91 7.33 -8.83 -12.07
N TYR A 92 6.24 -8.86 -12.86
CA TYR A 92 5.37 -10.03 -12.95
C TYR A 92 5.97 -11.17 -13.76
N GLN A 93 6.95 -10.92 -14.64
CA GLN A 93 7.70 -11.99 -15.29
C GLN A 93 8.49 -12.84 -14.27
N GLU A 94 8.84 -12.25 -13.11
CA GLU A 94 9.54 -12.92 -12.02
C GLU A 94 8.58 -13.47 -10.94
N ASP A 95 7.26 -13.33 -11.12
CA ASP A 95 6.27 -13.81 -10.15
C ASP A 95 6.25 -15.35 -10.11
N PRO A 96 6.53 -15.98 -8.95
CA PRO A 96 6.51 -17.43 -8.81
C PRO A 96 5.12 -18.08 -8.96
N LEU A 97 4.06 -17.29 -9.15
CA LEU A 97 2.69 -17.78 -9.43
C LEU A 97 2.39 -17.95 -10.93
N THR A 98 3.38 -17.75 -11.81
CA THR A 98 3.34 -18.03 -13.25
C THR A 98 4.34 -19.09 -13.68
#